data_AF-A0A523NK61-F1
#
_entry.id   AF-A0A523NK61-F1
#
_cell.length_a   1.000
_cell.length_b   1.000
_cell.length_c   1.000
_cell.angle_alpha   90.00
_cell.angle_beta   90.00
_cell.angle_gamma   90.00
#
_symmetry.space_group_name_H-M   'P 1'
#
loop_
_entity.id
_entity.type
_entity.pdbx_description
1 polymer ?
#
loop_
_entity_poly.entity_id
_entity_poly.type
_entity_poly.pdbx_seq_one_letter_code
_entity_poly.pdbx_strand_id
1 'polypeptide(L)'
;MEESTDLLKLRRDKVAEFRKKGINPYINRFKINAFLGDLTRQYIAFAKEELEAEPREFIVAGRIMTRRKHGKTTFCNIKDGTGEIQVYIKKDAIGAESYELFSRFDIGDFIGVEGR
;
A
#
# COMPACT_ATOMS: atom_id res chain seq x y z
N MET A 1 13.29 20.87 17.23
CA MET A 1 12.23 21.66 16.57
C MET A 1 12.51 21.84 15.07
N GLU A 2 13.75 21.67 14.59
CA GLU A 2 14.11 21.69 13.15
C GLU A 2 13.68 20.44 12.36
N GLU A 3 13.79 19.23 12.92
CA GLU A 3 13.51 17.97 12.19
C GLU A 3 12.09 17.87 11.60
N SER A 4 11.09 18.47 12.27
CA SER A 4 9.72 18.47 11.77
C SER A 4 9.57 19.34 10.51
N THR A 5 10.36 20.41 10.38
CA THR A 5 10.30 21.34 9.26
C THR A 5 10.90 20.72 8.00
N ASP A 6 12.01 19.99 8.16
CA ASP A 6 12.68 19.29 7.07
C ASP A 6 11.85 18.13 6.53
N LEU A 7 11.19 17.37 7.41
CA LEU A 7 10.28 16.30 7.01
C LEU A 7 9.07 16.85 6.23
N LEU A 8 8.49 17.97 6.68
CA LEU A 8 7.37 18.62 5.98
C LEU A 8 7.81 19.11 4.59
N LYS A 9 9.00 19.68 4.48
CA LYS A 9 9.57 20.11 3.20
C LYS A 9 9.76 18.92 2.25
N LEU A 10 10.38 17.83 2.72
CA LEU A 10 10.56 16.61 1.93
C LEU A 10 9.23 16.06 1.39
N ARG A 11 8.18 16.02 2.23
CA ARG A 11 6.84 15.57 1.81
C ARG A 11 6.22 16.49 0.76
N ARG A 12 6.38 17.81 0.89
CA ARG A 12 5.92 18.77 -0.11
C ARG A 12 6.66 18.63 -1.43
N ASP A 13 7.97 18.39 -1.39
CA ASP A 13 8.78 18.18 -2.58
C ASP A 13 8.34 16.92 -3.34
N LYS A 14 8.06 15.82 -2.64
CA LYS A 14 7.48 14.60 -3.24
C LYS A 14 6.14 14.85 -3.92
N VAL A 15 5.24 15.62 -3.29
CA VAL A 15 3.96 16.01 -3.89
C VAL A 15 4.19 16.81 -5.18
N ALA A 16 5.17 17.72 -5.20
CA ALA A 16 5.53 18.47 -6.39
C ALA A 16 6.13 17.56 -7.49
N GLU A 17 6.94 16.57 -7.14
CA GLU A 17 7.45 15.56 -8.08
C GLU A 17 6.32 14.75 -8.73
N PHE A 18 5.32 14.30 -7.96
CA PHE A 18 4.17 13.58 -8.52
C PHE A 18 3.40 14.45 -9.51
N ARG A 19 3.16 15.71 -9.17
CA ARG A 19 2.49 16.67 -10.07
C ARG A 19 3.27 16.90 -11.37
N LYS A 20 4.61 17.01 -11.30
CA LYS A 20 5.48 17.13 -12.48
C LYS A 20 5.40 15.90 -13.40
N LYS A 21 5.20 14.72 -12.82
CA LYS A 21 4.97 13.46 -13.56
C LYS A 21 3.53 13.31 -14.08
N GLY A 22 2.66 14.31 -13.88
CA GLY A 22 1.25 14.25 -14.28
C GLY A 22 0.40 13.34 -13.37
N ILE A 23 0.92 12.90 -12.24
CA ILE A 23 0.23 12.02 -11.30
C ILE A 23 -0.46 12.88 -10.24
N ASN A 24 -1.77 12.72 -10.09
CA ASN A 24 -2.50 13.38 -9.01
C ASN A 24 -2.29 12.61 -7.69
N PRO A 25 -1.61 13.18 -6.68
CA PRO A 25 -1.36 12.49 -5.41
C PRO A 25 -2.61 12.31 -4.56
N TYR A 26 -3.66 13.09 -4.81
CA TYR A 26 -4.91 13.04 -4.05
C TYR A 26 -6.05 12.53 -4.94
N ILE A 27 -6.19 11.21 -5.00
CA ILE A 27 -7.24 10.55 -5.77
C ILE A 27 -8.58 10.76 -5.05
N ASN A 28 -9.56 11.28 -5.79
CA ASN A 28 -10.88 11.59 -5.23
C ASN A 28 -11.77 10.36 -5.01
N ARG A 29 -11.55 9.28 -5.76
CA ARG A 29 -12.31 8.02 -5.65
C ARG A 29 -11.40 6.83 -5.93
N PHE A 30 -11.41 5.87 -5.03
CA PHE A 30 -10.81 4.56 -5.21
C PHE A 30 -11.84 3.52 -4.79
N LYS A 31 -12.21 2.61 -5.69
CA LYS A 31 -13.27 1.63 -5.43
C LYS A 31 -12.65 0.39 -4.80
N ILE A 32 -12.98 0.14 -3.54
CA ILE A 32 -12.62 -1.10 -2.84
C ILE A 32 -13.70 -2.15 -3.02
N ASN A 33 -13.33 -3.43 -2.94
CA ASN A 33 -14.26 -4.56 -2.92
C ASN A 33 -14.30 -5.30 -1.56
N ALA A 34 -13.36 -4.99 -0.66
CA ALA A 34 -13.24 -5.63 0.64
C ALA A 34 -12.68 -4.67 1.70
N PHE A 35 -13.08 -4.90 2.95
CA PHE A 35 -12.52 -4.25 4.13
C PHE A 35 -11.49 -5.15 4.81
N LEU A 36 -10.45 -4.55 5.40
CA LEU A 36 -9.34 -5.33 5.95
C LEU A 36 -9.77 -6.24 7.10
N GLY A 37 -10.60 -5.73 8.00
CA GLY A 37 -11.09 -6.50 9.14
C GLY A 37 -11.98 -7.68 8.73
N ASP A 38 -12.74 -7.54 7.64
CA ASP A 38 -13.54 -8.65 7.09
C ASP A 38 -12.66 -9.74 6.51
N LEU A 39 -11.64 -9.36 5.73
CA LEU A 39 -10.67 -10.32 5.19
C LEU A 39 -9.94 -11.07 6.29
N THR A 40 -9.45 -10.37 7.31
CA THR A 40 -8.79 -11.04 8.44
C THR A 40 -9.75 -12.01 9.12
N ARG A 41 -10.99 -11.61 9.43
CA ARG A 41 -11.96 -12.52 10.08
C ARG A 41 -12.30 -13.74 9.25
N GLN A 42 -12.48 -13.57 7.94
CA GLN A 42 -12.87 -14.65 7.05
C GLN A 42 -11.74 -15.66 6.82
N TYR A 43 -10.50 -15.18 6.71
CA TYR A 43 -9.38 -16.00 6.23
C TYR A 43 -8.34 -16.37 7.30
N ILE A 44 -8.48 -15.91 8.55
CA ILE A 44 -7.51 -16.21 9.63
C ILE A 44 -7.36 -17.71 9.93
N ALA A 45 -8.40 -18.50 9.70
CA ALA A 45 -8.40 -19.94 9.97
C ALA A 45 -7.93 -20.79 8.78
N PHE A 46 -7.76 -20.20 7.61
CA PHE A 46 -7.42 -20.91 6.38
C PHE A 46 -5.92 -21.18 6.34
N ALA A 47 -5.55 -22.41 5.95
CA ALA A 47 -4.17 -22.76 5.66
C ALA A 47 -3.73 -22.14 4.32
N LYS A 48 -2.43 -22.05 4.11
CA LYS A 48 -1.85 -21.48 2.89
C LYS A 48 -2.33 -22.23 1.65
N GLU A 49 -2.40 -23.56 1.73
CA GLU A 49 -2.80 -24.43 0.63
C GLU A 49 -4.26 -24.20 0.22
N GLU A 50 -5.14 -23.91 1.18
CA GLU A 50 -6.55 -23.59 0.93
C GLU A 50 -6.72 -22.23 0.25
N LEU A 51 -5.92 -21.24 0.66
CA LEU A 51 -5.89 -19.92 0.02
C LEU A 51 -5.32 -19.97 -1.41
N GLU A 52 -4.35 -20.85 -1.66
CA GLU A 52 -3.78 -21.05 -3.00
C GLU A 52 -4.71 -21.84 -3.94
N ALA A 53 -5.58 -22.70 -3.40
CA ALA A 53 -6.53 -23.49 -4.17
C ALA A 53 -7.66 -22.64 -4.78
N GLU A 54 -8.10 -21.59 -4.08
CA GLU A 54 -9.09 -20.63 -4.56
C GLU A 54 -8.52 -19.20 -4.60
N PRO A 55 -7.72 -18.86 -5.64
CA PRO A 55 -7.18 -17.51 -5.75
C PRO A 55 -8.32 -16.51 -5.94
N ARG A 56 -8.45 -15.57 -5.00
CA ARG A 56 -9.43 -14.48 -5.04
C ARG A 56 -8.71 -13.15 -5.12
N GLU A 57 -9.23 -12.26 -5.96
CA GLU A 57 -8.68 -10.92 -6.12
C GLU A 57 -9.42 -9.93 -5.22
N PHE A 58 -8.65 -9.19 -4.43
CA PHE A 58 -9.14 -8.18 -3.52
C PHE A 58 -8.57 -6.81 -3.87
N ILE A 59 -9.42 -5.80 -3.81
CA ILE A 59 -9.09 -4.40 -3.94
C ILE A 59 -9.38 -3.74 -2.59
N VAL A 60 -8.32 -3.37 -1.89
CA VAL A 60 -8.36 -2.79 -0.55
C VAL A 60 -7.65 -1.45 -0.52
N ALA A 61 -7.95 -0.62 0.47
CA ALA A 61 -7.25 0.63 0.69
C ALA A 61 -7.00 0.85 2.17
N GLY A 62 -5.87 1.48 2.50
CA GLY A 62 -5.50 1.73 3.88
C GLY A 62 -4.30 2.66 4.00
N ARG A 63 -4.02 3.06 5.23
CA ARG A 63 -2.86 3.85 5.60
C ARG A 63 -1.65 2.94 5.83
N ILE A 64 -0.51 3.27 5.24
CA ILE A 64 0.77 2.60 5.50
C ILE A 64 1.17 2.85 6.96
N MET A 65 1.20 1.79 7.76
CA MET A 65 1.64 1.84 9.15
C MET A 65 3.11 1.45 9.28
N THR A 66 3.53 0.42 8.56
CA THR A 66 4.93 -0.04 8.54
C THR A 66 5.33 -0.44 7.13
N ARG A 67 6.64 -0.36 6.85
CA ARG A 67 7.21 -0.71 5.55
C ARG A 67 8.61 -1.29 5.72
N ARG A 68 8.88 -2.44 5.09
CA ARG A 68 10.16 -3.15 5.12
C ARG A 68 10.55 -3.56 3.70
N LYS A 69 11.62 -2.97 3.18
CA LYS A 69 12.12 -3.21 1.82
C LYS A 69 13.23 -4.26 1.84
N HIS A 70 13.12 -5.27 1.00
CA HIS A 70 14.14 -6.30 0.77
C HIS A 70 14.39 -6.46 -0.74
N GLY A 71 15.37 -5.72 -1.26
CA GLY A 71 15.72 -5.75 -2.68
C GLY A 71 14.55 -5.40 -3.60
N LYS A 72 14.09 -6.39 -4.37
CA LYS A 72 12.95 -6.30 -5.32
C LYS A 72 11.59 -6.53 -4.66
N THR A 73 11.53 -6.72 -3.34
CA THR A 73 10.30 -6.96 -2.60
C THR A 73 10.11 -5.95 -1.48
N THR A 74 8.87 -5.65 -1.14
CA THR A 74 8.52 -4.82 0.00
C THR A 74 7.34 -5.44 0.74
N PHE A 75 7.47 -5.55 2.05
CA PHE A 75 6.36 -5.86 2.96
C PHE A 75 5.87 -4.56 3.56
N CYS A 76 4.56 -4.36 3.59
CA CYS A 76 3.93 -3.18 4.14
C CYS A 76 2.72 -3.61 4.96
N ASN A 77 2.53 -3.05 6.15
CA ASN A 77 1.24 -3.19 6.82
C ASN A 77 0.38 -1.97 6.49
N ILE A 78 -0.83 -2.21 6.01
CA ILE A 78 -1.84 -1.17 5.80
C ILE A 78 -2.96 -1.32 6.81
N LYS A 79 -3.50 -0.19 7.26
CA LYS A 79 -4.59 -0.12 8.24
C LYS A 79 -5.73 0.73 7.72
N ASP A 80 -6.95 0.22 7.82
CA ASP A 80 -8.19 0.95 7.56
C ASP A 80 -8.97 1.16 8.86
N GLY A 81 -10.23 1.59 8.77
CA GLY A 81 -11.10 1.77 9.94
C GLY A 81 -11.55 0.45 10.60
N THR A 82 -11.31 -0.69 9.96
CA THR A 82 -11.84 -2.01 10.35
C THR A 82 -10.76 -2.97 10.83
N GLY A 83 -9.51 -2.81 10.39
CA GLY A 83 -8.42 -3.72 10.71
C GLY A 83 -7.07 -3.33 10.08
N GLU A 84 -6.10 -4.21 10.21
CA GLU A 84 -4.76 -4.10 9.64
C GLU A 84 -4.40 -5.40 8.92
N ILE A 85 -3.80 -5.29 7.73
CA ILE A 85 -3.31 -6.44 6.96
C ILE A 85 -1.89 -6.17 6.47
N GLN A 86 -1.11 -7.24 6.32
CA GLN A 86 0.17 -7.19 5.63
C GLN A 86 -0.04 -7.37 4.12
N VAL A 87 0.60 -6.50 3.35
CA VAL A 87 0.66 -6.51 1.90
C VAL A 87 2.07 -6.89 1.48
N TYR A 88 2.16 -7.84 0.56
CA TYR A 88 3.41 -8.29 -0.03
C TYR A 88 3.52 -7.83 -1.49
N ILE A 89 4.49 -6.95 -1.76
CA ILE A 89 4.67 -6.32 -3.07
C ILE A 89 5.97 -6.80 -3.69
N LYS A 90 5.89 -7.38 -4.89
CA LYS A 90 7.05 -7.74 -5.71
C LYS A 90 7.17 -6.80 -6.90
N LYS A 91 8.37 -6.28 -7.17
CA LYS A 91 8.67 -5.46 -8.36
C LYS A 91 8.29 -6.17 -9.66
N ASP A 92 8.53 -7.48 -9.73
CA ASP A 92 8.24 -8.28 -10.93
C ASP A 92 6.72 -8.46 -11.15
N ALA A 93 5.89 -8.30 -10.11
CA ALA A 93 4.44 -8.42 -10.21
C ALA A 93 3.75 -7.11 -10.64
N ILE A 94 4.19 -5.96 -10.12
CA ILE A 94 3.55 -4.66 -10.41
C ILE A 94 4.27 -3.83 -11.50
N GLY A 95 5.43 -4.31 -11.96
CA GLY A 95 6.26 -3.61 -12.93
C GLY A 95 7.23 -2.60 -12.31
N ALA A 96 8.28 -2.25 -13.06
CA ALA A 96 9.36 -1.39 -12.56
C ALA A 96 8.92 0.05 -12.27
N GLU A 97 8.04 0.60 -13.11
CA GLU A 97 7.53 1.96 -12.98
C GLU A 97 6.63 2.11 -11.75
N SER A 98 5.63 1.23 -11.60
CA SER A 98 4.73 1.21 -10.43
C SER A 98 5.51 0.97 -9.13
N TYR A 99 6.52 0.11 -9.16
CA TYR A 99 7.36 -0.13 -7.97
C TYR A 99 8.22 1.07 -7.61
N GLU A 100 8.78 1.78 -8.60
CA GLU A 100 9.50 3.04 -8.36
C GLU A 100 8.55 4.10 -7.79
N LEU A 101 7.33 4.19 -8.32
CA LEU A 101 6.30 5.10 -7.81
C LEU A 101 5.94 4.76 -6.36
N PHE A 102 5.59 3.50 -6.08
CA PHE A 102 5.34 2.98 -4.74
C PHE A 102 6.51 3.27 -3.80
N SER A 103 7.75 3.24 -4.30
CA SER A 103 8.92 3.45 -3.47
C SER A 103 9.00 4.85 -2.84
N ARG A 104 8.32 5.82 -3.44
CA ARG A 104 8.27 7.23 -3.01
C ARG A 104 7.28 7.48 -1.88
N PHE A 105 6.31 6.58 -1.66
CA PHE A 105 5.33 6.67 -0.58
C PHE A 105 5.98 6.45 0.80
N ASP A 106 5.46 7.19 1.78
CA ASP A 106 5.93 7.20 3.16
C ASP A 106 4.95 6.53 4.12
N ILE A 107 5.45 6.25 5.33
CA ILE A 107 4.60 5.85 6.46
C ILE A 107 3.61 6.99 6.75
N GLY A 108 2.34 6.63 6.84
CA GLY A 108 1.22 7.55 7.02
C GLY A 108 0.47 7.91 5.73
N ASP A 109 1.02 7.59 4.56
CA ASP A 109 0.31 7.79 3.29
C ASP A 109 -0.79 6.73 3.11
N PHE A 110 -1.84 7.09 2.38
CA PHE A 110 -2.89 6.17 1.98
C PHE A 110 -2.54 5.53 0.63
N ILE A 111 -2.71 4.22 0.54
CA ILE A 111 -2.54 3.46 -0.69
C ILE A 111 -3.75 2.57 -0.94
N GLY A 112 -4.04 2.35 -2.22
CA GLY A 112 -4.91 1.30 -2.71
C GLY A 112 -4.06 0.14 -3.23
N VAL A 113 -4.49 -1.09 -2.96
CA VAL A 113 -3.80 -2.31 -3.38
C VAL A 113 -4.81 -3.24 -4.02
N GLU A 114 -4.45 -3.80 -5.16
CA GLU A 114 -5.16 -4.87 -5.84
C GLU A 114 -4.23 -6.08 -5.92
N GLY A 115 -4.73 -7.25 -5.53
CA GLY A 115 -3.94 -8.47 -5.53
C GLY A 115 -4.68 -9.67 -4.94
N ARG A 116 -3.93 -10.76 -4.76
CA ARG A 116 -4.39 -12.02 -4.17
C ARG A 116 -3.61 -12.34 -2.89
#